data_AF-A0A8H9IJG2-F1
#
_entry.id   AF-A0A8H9IJG2-F1
#
_cell.length_a   1.000
_cell.length_b   1.000
_cell.length_c   1.000
_cell.angle_alpha   90.00
_cell.angle_beta   90.00
_cell.angle_gamma   90.00
#
_symmetry.space_group_name_H-M   'P 1'
#
loop_
_entity.id
_entity.type
_entity.pdbx_description
1 polymer ?
#
loop_
_entity_poly.entity_id
_entity_poly.type
_entity_poly.pdbx_seq_one_letter_code
_entity_poly.pdbx_strand_id
1 'polypeptide(L)'
;MKERHNELSIREKEAFERENSYRMQIEKQKAQLDAYQAKLNEEQKERQSQLAKEEEQRKLMFMQQQEQLHKIKELAQKEKEEAERLQIKIFEQEKHLKKSYLQLEKEKEKYREESRKSIEQKSGEYVNDALEVLETKENQYHTISRVWAVFGAISIAAGIVILSYLGIESFNILEQKGDVSLSFLVLITFKGLIVVGLFVALAKYSFSFSQSYMHESLKSSERQHAINFGKFYLESYGVDADWAQIREAFEHWNISSNTAFCANSSNSFDPKTLESAASLIQAVSKLSLNENKPTDSGK
;
A
#
# COMPACT_ATOMS: atom_id res chain seq x y z
N MET A 1 -35.23 44.10 -155.08
CA MET A 1 -36.19 43.87 -153.97
C MET A 1 -36.11 42.47 -153.35
N LYS A 2 -35.48 41.45 -153.97
CA LYS A 2 -35.31 40.10 -153.37
C LYS A 2 -34.01 39.88 -152.55
N GLU A 3 -32.92 40.58 -152.85
CA GLU A 3 -31.63 40.36 -152.14
C GLU A 3 -31.58 40.96 -150.73
N ARG A 4 -32.19 42.13 -150.52
CA ARG A 4 -32.25 42.76 -149.19
C ARG A 4 -33.04 41.94 -148.15
N HIS A 5 -33.95 41.08 -148.58
CA HIS A 5 -34.72 40.20 -147.68
C HIS A 5 -33.91 38.98 -147.22
N ASN A 6 -32.87 38.58 -147.98
CA ASN A 6 -32.07 37.38 -147.68
C ASN A 6 -30.86 37.70 -146.78
N GLU A 7 -30.30 38.91 -146.86
CA GLU A 7 -29.27 39.36 -145.90
C GLU A 7 -29.85 39.66 -144.51
N LEU A 8 -31.09 40.16 -144.45
CA LEU A 8 -31.80 40.38 -143.19
C LEU A 8 -32.07 39.06 -142.46
N SER A 9 -32.48 38.01 -143.17
CA SER A 9 -32.75 36.70 -142.56
C SER A 9 -31.49 36.00 -142.03
N ILE A 10 -30.34 36.18 -142.69
CA ILE A 10 -29.05 35.61 -142.23
C ILE A 10 -28.54 36.35 -140.98
N ARG A 11 -28.61 37.68 -140.95
CA ARG A 11 -28.24 38.46 -139.75
C ARG A 11 -29.16 38.23 -138.57
N GLU A 12 -30.46 38.05 -138.82
CA GLU A 12 -31.43 37.67 -137.79
C GLU A 12 -31.08 36.29 -137.21
N LYS A 13 -30.66 35.33 -138.04
CA LYS A 13 -30.25 33.99 -137.59
C LYS A 13 -28.97 34.02 -136.76
N GLU A 14 -27.94 34.77 -137.17
CA GLU A 14 -26.70 34.92 -136.40
C GLU A 14 -26.90 35.70 -135.09
N ALA A 15 -27.75 36.73 -135.10
CA ALA A 15 -28.13 37.46 -133.89
C ALA A 15 -28.88 36.54 -132.91
N PHE A 16 -29.80 35.71 -133.43
CA PHE A 16 -30.52 34.72 -132.66
C PHE A 16 -29.59 33.64 -132.08
N GLU A 17 -28.63 33.13 -132.85
CA GLU A 17 -27.64 32.15 -132.38
C GLU A 17 -26.71 32.72 -131.30
N ARG A 18 -26.22 33.96 -131.46
CA ARG A 18 -25.46 34.66 -130.42
C ARG A 18 -26.29 34.87 -129.16
N GLU A 19 -27.51 35.38 -129.30
CA GLU A 19 -28.42 35.60 -128.18
C GLU A 19 -28.73 34.29 -127.44
N ASN A 20 -28.94 33.19 -128.17
CA ASN A 20 -29.15 31.88 -127.59
C ASN A 20 -27.90 31.35 -126.85
N SER A 21 -26.70 31.57 -127.41
CA SER A 21 -25.43 31.21 -126.74
C SER A 21 -25.18 32.02 -125.46
N TYR A 22 -25.51 33.32 -125.46
CA TYR A 22 -25.43 34.17 -124.27
C TYR A 22 -26.48 33.77 -123.22
N ARG A 23 -27.72 33.49 -123.64
CA ARG A 23 -28.75 32.95 -122.76
C ARG A 23 -28.30 31.65 -122.10
N MET A 24 -27.69 30.74 -122.85
CA MET A 24 -27.17 29.48 -122.34
C MET A 24 -26.01 29.67 -121.34
N GLN A 25 -25.10 30.61 -121.59
CA GLN A 25 -24.02 30.95 -120.63
C GLN A 25 -24.56 31.59 -119.35
N ILE A 26 -25.52 32.51 -119.47
CA ILE A 26 -26.20 33.14 -118.33
C ILE A 26 -26.95 32.09 -117.52
N GLU A 27 -27.65 31.18 -118.17
CA GLU A 27 -28.36 30.08 -117.51
C GLU A 27 -27.39 29.15 -116.77
N LYS A 28 -26.23 28.84 -117.37
CA LYS A 28 -25.18 28.04 -116.74
C LYS A 28 -24.55 28.76 -115.53
N GLN A 29 -24.26 30.05 -115.63
CA GLN A 29 -23.73 30.85 -114.51
C GLN A 29 -24.76 30.99 -113.39
N LYS A 30 -26.03 31.20 -113.75
CA LYS A 30 -27.15 31.24 -112.80
C LYS A 30 -27.30 29.91 -112.07
N ALA A 31 -27.27 28.79 -112.78
CA ALA A 31 -27.29 27.46 -112.18
C ALA A 31 -26.09 27.19 -111.26
N GLN A 32 -24.89 27.66 -111.62
CA GLN A 32 -23.70 27.55 -110.76
C GLN A 32 -23.82 28.42 -109.51
N LEU A 33 -24.34 29.63 -109.64
CA LEU A 33 -24.54 30.56 -108.53
C LEU A 33 -25.63 30.07 -107.58
N ASP A 34 -26.74 29.56 -108.11
CA ASP A 34 -27.82 28.94 -107.33
C ASP A 34 -27.31 27.69 -106.60
N ALA A 35 -26.49 26.85 -107.26
CA ALA A 35 -25.86 25.70 -106.63
C ALA A 35 -24.85 26.11 -105.54
N TYR A 36 -24.10 27.20 -105.75
CA TYR A 36 -23.17 27.74 -104.74
C TYR A 36 -23.92 28.33 -103.54
N GLN A 37 -24.99 29.10 -103.77
CA GLN A 37 -25.86 29.63 -102.73
C GLN A 37 -26.53 28.50 -101.94
N ALA A 38 -27.00 27.45 -102.60
CA ALA A 38 -27.57 26.28 -101.94
C ALA A 38 -26.56 25.60 -101.02
N LYS A 39 -25.32 25.36 -101.50
CA LYS A 39 -24.23 24.81 -100.67
C LYS A 39 -23.87 25.70 -99.49
N LEU A 40 -23.77 27.02 -99.70
CA LEU A 40 -23.44 27.96 -98.64
C LEU A 40 -24.54 27.99 -97.56
N ASN A 41 -25.81 27.99 -97.97
CA ASN A 41 -26.95 27.95 -97.06
C ASN A 41 -27.00 26.62 -96.28
N GLU A 42 -26.68 25.51 -96.93
CA GLU A 42 -26.59 24.20 -96.30
C GLU A 42 -25.45 24.17 -95.26
N GLU A 43 -24.26 24.64 -95.61
CA GLU A 43 -23.12 24.74 -94.68
C GLU A 43 -23.41 25.68 -93.50
N GLN A 44 -24.06 26.83 -93.75
CA GLN A 44 -24.49 27.74 -92.70
C GLN A 44 -25.51 27.10 -91.75
N LYS A 45 -26.47 26.35 -92.29
CA LYS A 45 -27.47 25.62 -91.51
C LYS A 45 -26.84 24.52 -90.67
N GLU A 46 -25.90 23.77 -91.23
CA GLU A 46 -25.14 22.76 -90.50
C GLU A 46 -24.33 23.37 -89.36
N ARG A 47 -23.60 24.46 -89.63
CA ARG A 47 -22.81 25.18 -88.62
C ARG A 47 -23.68 25.72 -87.50
N GLN A 48 -24.82 26.34 -87.82
CA GLN A 48 -25.79 26.81 -86.82
C GLN A 48 -26.35 25.64 -85.98
N SER A 49 -26.67 24.52 -86.62
CA SER A 49 -27.12 23.31 -85.93
C SER A 49 -26.03 22.74 -85.00
N GLN A 50 -24.76 22.75 -85.41
CA GLN A 50 -23.65 22.31 -84.58
C GLN A 50 -23.44 23.24 -83.37
N LEU A 51 -23.45 24.56 -83.60
CA LEU A 51 -23.34 25.55 -82.53
C LEU A 51 -24.51 25.45 -81.53
N ALA A 52 -25.74 25.27 -82.02
CA ALA A 52 -26.90 25.07 -81.16
C ALA A 52 -26.75 23.82 -80.26
N LYS A 53 -26.27 22.71 -80.83
CA LYS A 53 -25.99 21.47 -80.07
C LYS A 53 -24.88 21.68 -79.03
N GLU A 54 -23.82 22.41 -79.39
CA GLU A 54 -22.72 22.70 -78.46
C GLU A 54 -23.18 23.61 -77.31
N GLU A 55 -24.02 24.61 -77.59
CA GLU A 55 -24.61 25.47 -76.56
C GLU A 55 -25.52 24.70 -75.60
N GLU A 56 -26.35 23.79 -76.12
CA GLU A 56 -27.16 22.91 -75.26
C GLU A 56 -26.28 22.01 -74.39
N GLN A 57 -25.23 21.41 -74.95
CA GLN A 57 -24.29 20.60 -74.17
C GLN A 57 -23.60 21.41 -73.08
N ARG A 58 -23.17 22.66 -73.37
CA ARG A 58 -22.57 23.55 -72.37
C ARG A 58 -23.56 23.94 -71.27
N LYS A 59 -24.82 24.22 -71.64
CA LYS A 59 -25.88 24.53 -70.66
C LYS A 59 -26.13 23.32 -69.75
N LEU A 60 -26.21 22.12 -70.31
CA LEU A 60 -26.37 20.88 -69.53
C LEU A 60 -25.19 20.64 -68.59
N MET A 61 -23.95 20.79 -69.07
CA MET A 61 -22.75 20.68 -68.23
C MET A 61 -22.73 21.71 -67.11
N PHE A 62 -23.10 22.96 -67.41
CA PHE A 62 -23.16 24.02 -66.41
C PHE A 62 -24.24 23.76 -65.35
N MET A 63 -25.43 23.30 -65.77
CA MET A 63 -26.49 22.90 -64.85
C MET A 63 -26.04 21.74 -63.95
N GLN A 64 -25.39 20.72 -64.51
CA GLN A 64 -24.84 19.60 -63.74
C GLN A 64 -23.77 20.07 -62.73
N GLN A 65 -22.87 20.96 -63.14
CA GLN A 65 -21.87 21.53 -62.24
C GLN A 65 -22.51 22.34 -61.11
N GLN A 66 -23.54 23.14 -61.40
CA GLN A 66 -24.27 23.89 -60.38
C GLN A 66 -24.98 22.96 -59.38
N GLU A 67 -25.60 21.90 -59.87
CA GLU A 67 -26.24 20.89 -59.02
C GLU A 67 -25.20 20.20 -58.12
N GLN A 68 -24.04 19.83 -58.65
CA GLN A 68 -22.95 19.26 -57.87
C GLN A 68 -22.41 20.23 -56.82
N LEU A 69 -22.21 21.50 -57.18
CA LEU A 69 -21.80 22.55 -56.24
C LEU A 69 -22.82 22.74 -55.11
N HIS A 70 -24.12 22.69 -55.43
CA HIS A 70 -25.17 22.77 -54.42
C HIS A 70 -25.11 21.59 -53.46
N LYS A 71 -25.01 20.36 -53.99
CA LYS A 71 -24.87 19.15 -53.18
C LYS A 71 -23.64 19.19 -52.28
N ILE A 72 -22.48 19.64 -52.79
CA ILE A 72 -21.26 19.77 -51.99
C ILE A 72 -21.44 20.80 -50.87
N LYS A 73 -22.09 21.94 -51.14
CA LYS A 73 -22.37 22.96 -50.12
C LYS A 73 -23.31 22.45 -49.03
N GLU A 74 -24.36 21.73 -49.40
CA GLU A 74 -25.28 21.12 -48.43
C GLU A 74 -24.58 20.08 -47.56
N LEU A 75 -23.73 19.23 -48.14
CA LEU A 75 -22.94 18.26 -47.39
C LEU A 75 -21.97 18.96 -46.42
N ALA A 76 -21.23 19.97 -46.89
CA ALA A 76 -20.32 20.74 -46.06
C ALA A 76 -21.04 21.45 -44.90
N GLN A 77 -22.26 21.93 -45.12
CA GLN A 77 -23.08 22.53 -44.07
C GLN A 77 -23.53 21.49 -43.04
N LYS A 78 -23.99 20.32 -43.49
CA LYS A 78 -24.37 19.21 -42.60
C LYS A 78 -23.18 18.73 -41.76
N GLU A 79 -22.02 18.53 -42.37
CA GLU A 79 -20.79 18.14 -41.66
C GLU A 79 -20.39 19.19 -40.61
N LYS A 80 -20.53 20.49 -40.92
CA LYS A 80 -20.26 21.56 -39.96
C LYS A 80 -21.25 21.54 -38.79
N GLU A 81 -22.54 21.40 -39.06
CA GLU A 81 -23.57 21.30 -38.02
C GLU A 81 -23.35 20.05 -37.13
N GLU A 82 -22.96 18.92 -37.72
CA GLU A 82 -22.60 17.70 -36.98
C GLU A 82 -21.34 17.90 -36.13
N ALA A 83 -20.30 18.54 -36.67
CA ALA A 83 -19.08 18.87 -35.94
C ALA A 83 -19.37 19.79 -34.74
N GLU A 84 -20.19 20.83 -34.91
CA GLU A 84 -20.61 21.71 -33.82
C GLU A 84 -21.39 20.96 -32.74
N ARG A 85 -22.33 20.08 -33.13
CA ARG A 85 -23.06 19.21 -32.19
C ARG A 85 -22.14 18.26 -31.43
N LEU A 86 -21.14 17.68 -32.09
CA LEU A 86 -20.17 16.80 -31.47
C LEU A 86 -19.28 17.56 -30.48
N GLN A 87 -18.83 18.78 -30.82
CA GLN A 87 -18.05 19.62 -29.91
C GLN A 87 -18.83 19.98 -28.64
N ILE A 88 -20.11 20.33 -28.78
CA ILE A 88 -20.97 20.61 -27.61
C ILE A 88 -21.08 19.37 -26.72
N LYS A 89 -21.30 18.18 -27.29
CA LYS A 89 -21.37 16.92 -26.53
C LYS A 89 -20.07 16.60 -25.81
N ILE A 90 -18.92 16.75 -26.49
CA ILE A 90 -17.60 16.53 -25.89
C ILE A 90 -17.39 17.47 -24.71
N PHE A 91 -17.70 18.76 -24.88
CA PHE A 91 -17.58 19.75 -23.82
C PHE A 91 -18.47 19.43 -22.61
N GLU A 92 -19.71 18.99 -22.83
CA GLU A 92 -20.60 18.54 -21.76
C GLU A 92 -20.06 17.30 -21.03
N GLN A 93 -19.54 16.33 -21.78
CA GLN A 93 -18.94 15.11 -21.23
C GLN A 93 -17.68 15.42 -20.41
N GLU A 94 -16.78 16.26 -20.91
CA GLU A 94 -15.58 16.70 -20.18
C GLU A 94 -15.95 17.43 -18.87
N LYS A 95 -16.96 18.30 -18.94
CA LYS A 95 -17.47 19.00 -17.75
C LYS A 95 -18.06 18.02 -16.73
N HIS A 96 -18.81 17.01 -17.19
CA HIS A 96 -19.36 15.98 -16.32
C HIS A 96 -18.23 15.14 -15.71
N LEU A 97 -17.27 14.69 -16.52
CA LEU A 97 -16.13 13.89 -16.07
C LEU A 97 -15.32 14.64 -15.01
N LYS A 98 -15.04 15.93 -15.23
CA LYS A 98 -14.32 16.77 -14.26
C LYS A 98 -15.09 16.91 -12.94
N LYS A 99 -16.41 17.04 -12.98
CA LYS A 99 -17.25 17.07 -11.78
C LYS A 99 -17.23 15.74 -11.04
N SER A 100 -17.38 14.63 -11.76
CA SER A 100 -17.31 13.29 -11.16
C SER A 100 -15.94 13.01 -10.55
N TYR A 101 -14.85 13.44 -11.20
CA TYR A 101 -13.50 13.32 -10.66
C TYR A 101 -13.33 14.11 -9.35
N LEU A 102 -13.80 15.36 -9.33
CA LEU A 102 -13.75 16.18 -8.12
C LEU A 102 -14.62 15.62 -6.98
N GLN A 103 -15.77 15.04 -7.30
CA GLN A 103 -16.61 14.36 -6.32
C GLN A 103 -15.91 13.11 -5.77
N LEU A 104 -15.31 12.30 -6.64
CA LEU A 104 -14.57 11.11 -6.26
C LEU A 104 -13.36 11.45 -5.37
N GLU A 105 -12.64 12.53 -5.68
CA GLU A 105 -11.50 13.00 -4.89
C GLU A 105 -11.94 13.44 -3.49
N LYS A 106 -13.03 14.19 -3.38
CA LYS A 106 -13.63 14.58 -2.09
C LYS A 106 -14.17 13.39 -1.29
N GLU A 107 -14.83 12.44 -1.96
CA GLU A 107 -15.29 11.21 -1.30
C GLU A 107 -14.11 10.39 -0.80
N LYS A 108 -13.04 10.26 -1.58
CA LYS A 108 -11.82 9.57 -1.17
C LYS A 108 -11.19 10.22 0.06
N GLU A 109 -11.08 11.54 0.11
CA GLU A 109 -10.60 12.26 1.29
C GLU A 109 -11.49 12.01 2.51
N LYS A 110 -12.82 12.12 2.35
CA LYS A 110 -13.78 11.88 3.43
C LYS A 110 -13.72 10.44 3.95
N TYR A 111 -13.67 9.45 3.06
CA TYR A 111 -13.50 8.04 3.43
C TYR A 111 -12.17 7.81 4.15
N ARG A 112 -11.08 8.48 3.74
CA ARG A 112 -9.77 8.38 4.41
C ARG A 112 -9.83 8.96 5.81
N GLU A 113 -10.50 10.10 6.01
CA GLU A 113 -10.70 10.71 7.32
C GLU A 113 -11.62 9.87 8.23
N GLU A 114 -12.75 9.37 7.71
CA GLU A 114 -13.66 8.51 8.47
C GLU A 114 -13.01 7.17 8.84
N SER A 115 -12.28 6.57 7.90
CA SER A 115 -11.50 5.34 8.15
C SER A 115 -10.44 5.60 9.21
N ARG A 116 -9.68 6.69 9.11
CA ARG A 116 -8.69 7.09 10.11
C ARG A 116 -9.32 7.24 11.50
N LYS A 117 -10.41 8.00 11.63
CA LYS A 117 -11.11 8.20 12.91
C LYS A 117 -11.64 6.89 13.48
N SER A 118 -12.20 6.01 12.65
CA SER A 118 -12.74 4.74 13.10
C SER A 118 -11.65 3.74 13.54
N ILE A 119 -10.48 3.78 12.88
CA ILE A 119 -9.30 3.00 13.27
C ILE A 119 -8.70 3.56 14.56
N GLU A 120 -8.53 4.88 14.68
CA GLU A 120 -8.06 5.53 15.90
C GLU A 120 -8.97 5.21 17.10
N GLN A 121 -10.29 5.29 16.92
CA GLN A 121 -11.25 5.02 17.99
C GLN A 121 -11.27 3.54 18.40
N LYS A 122 -11.42 2.61 17.43
CA LYS A 122 -11.52 1.17 17.74
C LYS A 122 -10.18 0.56 18.15
N SER A 123 -9.09 0.88 17.45
CA SER A 123 -7.76 0.39 17.80
C SER A 123 -7.26 1.00 19.10
N GLY A 124 -7.60 2.26 19.38
CA GLY A 124 -7.23 2.93 20.62
C GLY A 124 -7.86 2.25 21.84
N GLU A 125 -9.14 1.90 21.76
CA GLU A 125 -9.91 1.27 22.85
C GLU A 125 -9.40 -0.15 23.16
N TYR A 126 -9.34 -1.05 22.16
CA TYR A 126 -8.87 -2.42 22.39
C TYR A 126 -7.42 -2.50 22.85
N VAL A 127 -6.56 -1.62 22.33
CA VAL A 127 -5.15 -1.62 22.72
C VAL A 127 -4.98 -0.99 24.10
N ASN A 128 -5.73 0.07 24.45
CA ASN A 128 -5.71 0.61 25.80
C ASN A 128 -6.19 -0.40 26.85
N ASP A 129 -7.27 -1.12 26.59
CA ASP A 129 -7.77 -2.14 27.52
C ASP A 129 -6.71 -3.22 27.77
N ALA A 130 -6.03 -3.68 26.70
CA ALA A 130 -4.94 -4.62 26.82
C ALA A 130 -3.77 -4.03 27.63
N LEU A 131 -3.38 -2.78 27.37
CA LEU A 131 -2.31 -2.10 28.09
C LEU A 131 -2.64 -1.93 29.58
N GLU A 132 -3.87 -1.54 29.93
CA GLU A 132 -4.32 -1.37 31.32
C GLU A 132 -4.28 -2.70 32.08
N VAL A 133 -4.70 -3.79 31.44
CA VAL A 133 -4.60 -5.14 32.02
C VAL A 133 -3.14 -5.54 32.25
N LEU A 134 -2.24 -5.26 31.30
CA LEU A 134 -0.82 -5.56 31.44
C LEU A 134 -0.14 -4.70 32.51
N GLU A 135 -0.45 -3.40 32.59
CA GLU A 135 0.08 -2.47 33.60
C GLU A 135 -0.39 -2.87 35.01
N THR A 136 -1.66 -3.26 35.14
CA THR A 136 -2.21 -3.79 36.39
C THR A 136 -1.46 -5.05 36.83
N LYS A 137 -1.16 -5.94 35.88
CA LYS A 137 -0.40 -7.17 36.16
C LYS A 137 1.06 -6.90 36.53
N GLU A 138 1.72 -5.98 35.85
CA GLU A 138 3.08 -5.53 36.19
C GLU A 138 3.15 -4.99 37.62
N ASN A 139 2.24 -4.07 37.98
CA ASN A 139 2.18 -3.49 39.32
C ASN A 139 1.90 -4.54 40.39
N GLN A 140 1.03 -5.52 40.10
CA GLN A 140 0.78 -6.65 41.00
C GLN A 140 2.05 -7.47 41.23
N TYR A 141 2.79 -7.83 40.18
CA TYR A 141 4.02 -8.61 40.30
C TYR A 141 5.13 -7.85 41.03
N HIS A 142 5.29 -6.55 40.75
CA HIS A 142 6.24 -5.69 41.48
C HIS A 142 5.90 -5.60 42.97
N THR A 143 4.63 -5.43 43.30
CA THR A 143 4.18 -5.35 44.69
C THR A 143 4.43 -6.67 45.42
N ILE A 144 4.07 -7.80 44.81
CA ILE A 144 4.29 -9.13 45.40
C ILE A 144 5.79 -9.40 45.57
N SER A 145 6.60 -9.06 44.57
CA SER A 145 8.07 -9.19 44.65
C SER A 145 8.65 -8.41 45.84
N ARG A 146 8.19 -7.17 46.05
CA ARG A 146 8.64 -6.31 47.15
C ARG A 146 8.22 -6.86 48.51
N VAL A 147 6.99 -7.39 48.63
CA VAL A 147 6.51 -8.03 49.86
C VAL A 147 7.38 -9.22 50.23
N TRP A 148 7.67 -10.11 49.27
CA TRP A 148 8.57 -11.26 49.51
C TRP A 148 10.01 -10.84 49.83
N ALA A 149 10.53 -9.76 49.24
CA ALA A 149 11.85 -9.24 49.60
C ALA A 149 11.89 -8.74 51.05
N VAL A 150 10.87 -7.98 51.47
CA VAL A 150 10.74 -7.49 52.85
C VAL A 150 10.60 -8.65 53.83
N PHE A 151 9.78 -9.65 53.50
CA PHE A 151 9.62 -10.84 54.34
C PHE A 151 10.95 -11.61 54.51
N GLY A 152 11.75 -11.71 53.45
CA GLY A 152 13.09 -12.32 53.49
C GLY A 152 14.05 -11.53 54.37
N ALA A 153 14.03 -10.20 54.29
CA ALA A 153 14.84 -9.32 55.14
C ALA A 153 14.41 -9.43 56.63
N ILE A 154 13.11 -9.45 56.91
CA ILE A 154 12.57 -9.65 58.26
C ILE A 154 12.97 -11.02 58.79
N SER A 155 12.96 -12.07 57.97
CA SER A 155 13.40 -13.42 58.36
C SER A 155 14.86 -13.43 58.83
N ILE A 156 15.76 -12.75 58.11
CA ILE A 156 17.16 -12.65 58.52
C ILE A 156 17.29 -11.88 59.84
N ALA A 157 16.62 -10.73 59.97
CA ALA A 157 16.64 -9.93 61.20
C ALA A 157 16.10 -10.72 62.40
N ALA A 158 14.97 -11.42 62.23
CA ALA A 158 14.39 -12.28 63.24
C ALA A 158 15.32 -13.43 63.62
N GLY A 159 15.98 -14.06 62.64
CA GLY A 159 16.97 -15.10 62.88
C GLY A 159 18.14 -14.63 63.75
N ILE A 160 18.66 -13.42 63.49
CA ILE A 160 19.72 -12.82 64.32
C ILE A 160 19.22 -12.56 65.74
N VAL A 161 18.04 -11.95 65.89
CA VAL A 161 17.45 -11.64 67.21
C VAL A 161 17.23 -12.91 68.03
N ILE A 162 16.66 -13.95 67.42
CA ILE A 162 16.40 -15.24 68.08
C ILE A 162 17.71 -15.93 68.43
N LEU A 163 18.71 -15.91 67.55
CA LEU A 163 20.02 -16.50 67.81
C LEU A 163 20.73 -15.78 68.98
N SER A 164 20.68 -14.44 69.01
CA SER A 164 21.24 -13.65 70.12
C SER A 164 20.52 -13.94 71.44
N TYR A 165 19.19 -14.02 71.43
CA TYR A 165 18.40 -14.36 72.61
C TYR A 165 18.76 -15.76 73.15
N LEU A 166 18.79 -16.77 72.27
CA LEU A 166 19.18 -18.13 72.63
C LEU A 166 20.63 -18.20 73.13
N GLY A 167 21.52 -17.39 72.56
CA GLY A 167 22.91 -17.29 73.00
C GLY A 167 23.04 -16.75 74.43
N ILE A 168 22.34 -15.66 74.74
CA ILE A 168 22.32 -15.06 76.08
C ILE A 168 21.71 -16.02 77.11
N GLU A 169 20.57 -16.64 76.77
CA GLU A 169 19.91 -17.61 77.65
C GLU A 169 20.84 -18.81 77.92
N SER A 170 21.49 -19.33 76.89
CA SER A 170 22.44 -20.45 77.01
C SER A 170 23.66 -20.08 77.86
N PHE A 171 24.18 -18.85 77.71
CA PHE A 171 25.30 -18.34 78.51
C PHE A 171 24.94 -18.16 79.99
N ASN A 172 23.76 -17.60 80.29
CA ASN A 172 23.29 -17.44 81.66
C ASN A 172 23.10 -18.80 82.37
N ILE A 173 22.61 -19.82 81.66
CA ILE A 173 22.48 -21.18 82.21
C ILE A 173 23.86 -21.80 82.49
N LEU A 174 24.84 -21.51 81.63
CA LEU A 174 26.21 -22.00 81.75
C LEU A 174 26.92 -21.40 82.97
N GLU A 175 26.77 -20.09 83.19
CA GLU A 175 27.32 -19.38 84.36
C GLU A 175 26.74 -19.91 85.68
N GLN A 176 25.45 -20.26 85.69
CA GLN A 176 24.78 -20.79 86.89
C GLN A 176 25.15 -22.24 87.25
N LYS A 177 25.48 -23.08 86.26
CA LYS A 177 25.69 -24.52 86.47
C LYS A 177 27.11 -24.89 86.89
N GLY A 178 28.11 -24.04 86.66
CA GLY A 178 29.50 -24.21 87.13
C GLY A 178 30.29 -25.38 86.52
N ASP A 179 29.63 -26.47 86.14
CA ASP A 179 30.21 -27.62 85.44
C ASP A 179 29.55 -27.80 84.06
N VAL A 180 30.39 -27.79 83.03
CA VAL A 180 29.96 -27.78 81.63
C VAL A 180 30.12 -29.19 81.06
N SER A 181 29.02 -29.92 81.00
CA SER A 181 28.99 -31.19 80.27
C SER A 181 29.19 -30.95 78.77
N LEU A 182 30.12 -31.67 78.14
CA LEU A 182 30.34 -31.63 76.68
C LEU A 182 29.04 -31.90 75.89
N SER A 183 28.17 -32.78 76.42
CA SER A 183 26.85 -33.05 75.85
C SER A 183 25.94 -31.81 75.78
N PHE A 184 26.05 -30.89 76.75
CA PHE A 184 25.27 -29.64 76.77
C PHE A 184 25.77 -28.64 75.73
N LEU A 185 27.09 -28.50 75.56
CA LEU A 185 27.69 -27.66 74.51
C LEU A 185 27.31 -28.14 73.11
N VAL A 186 27.35 -29.46 72.87
CA VAL A 186 26.93 -30.05 71.60
C VAL A 186 25.46 -29.78 71.31
N LEU A 187 24.57 -29.92 72.31
CA LEU A 187 23.15 -29.63 72.16
C LEU A 187 22.86 -28.16 71.82
N ILE A 188 23.50 -27.21 72.50
CA ILE A 188 23.32 -25.76 72.22
C ILE A 188 23.78 -25.43 70.80
N THR A 189 24.96 -25.94 70.41
CA THR A 189 25.54 -25.69 69.09
C THR A 189 24.63 -26.27 67.99
N PHE A 190 24.14 -27.49 68.18
CA PHE A 190 23.23 -28.13 67.24
C PHE A 190 21.88 -27.41 67.13
N LYS A 191 21.30 -26.96 68.25
CA LYS A 191 20.08 -26.14 68.26
C LYS A 191 20.29 -24.81 67.52
N GLY A 192 21.41 -24.14 67.75
CA GLY A 192 21.78 -22.91 67.04
C GLY A 192 21.90 -23.14 65.52
N LEU A 193 22.55 -24.23 65.10
CA LEU A 193 22.69 -24.60 63.70
C LEU A 193 21.33 -24.83 63.02
N ILE A 194 20.40 -25.52 63.69
CA ILE A 194 19.04 -25.74 63.18
C ILE A 194 18.32 -24.41 63.00
N VAL A 195 18.38 -23.51 63.99
CA VAL A 195 17.71 -22.20 63.93
C VAL A 195 18.27 -21.36 62.78
N VAL A 196 19.60 -21.28 62.65
CA VAL A 196 20.25 -20.56 61.54
C VAL A 196 19.86 -21.16 60.19
N GLY A 197 19.93 -22.49 60.06
CA GLY A 197 19.54 -23.20 58.83
C GLY A 197 18.10 -22.91 58.42
N LEU A 198 17.17 -22.88 59.39
CA LEU A 198 15.76 -22.59 59.14
C LEU A 198 15.55 -21.16 58.61
N PHE A 199 16.14 -20.15 59.25
CA PHE A 199 15.99 -18.75 58.85
C PHE A 199 16.71 -18.44 57.53
N VAL A 200 17.86 -19.06 57.28
CA VAL A 200 18.56 -18.97 55.99
C VAL A 200 17.73 -19.61 54.88
N ALA A 201 17.16 -20.79 55.11
CA ALA A 201 16.28 -21.43 54.14
C ALA A 201 15.05 -20.56 53.85
N LEU A 202 14.39 -20.04 54.88
CA LEU A 202 13.22 -19.17 54.74
C LEU A 202 13.56 -17.90 53.95
N ALA A 203 14.67 -17.24 54.27
CA ALA A 203 15.15 -16.08 53.53
C ALA A 203 15.44 -16.42 52.06
N LYS A 204 16.12 -17.55 51.80
CA LYS A 204 16.44 -18.00 50.44
C LYS A 204 15.19 -18.25 49.61
N TYR A 205 14.18 -18.91 50.19
CA TYR A 205 12.89 -19.10 49.51
C TYR A 205 12.21 -17.77 49.21
N SER A 206 12.15 -16.87 50.20
CA SER A 206 11.55 -15.54 50.06
C SER A 206 12.21 -14.71 48.96
N PHE A 207 13.55 -14.68 48.92
CA PHE A 207 14.27 -13.96 47.87
C PHE A 207 14.15 -14.63 46.50
N SER A 208 14.12 -15.96 46.43
CA SER A 208 13.89 -16.67 45.17
C SER A 208 12.52 -16.35 44.58
N PHE A 209 11.46 -16.31 45.39
CA PHE A 209 10.14 -15.88 44.95
C PHE A 209 10.13 -14.41 44.51
N SER A 210 10.76 -13.53 45.29
CA SER A 210 10.90 -12.12 44.95
C SER A 210 11.56 -11.92 43.58
N GLN A 211 12.65 -12.65 43.30
CA GLN A 211 13.34 -12.61 42.01
C GLN A 211 12.46 -13.13 40.86
N SER A 212 11.71 -14.23 41.07
CA SER A 212 10.82 -14.77 40.02
C SER A 212 9.68 -13.80 39.68
N TYR A 213 9.06 -13.17 40.69
CA TYR A 213 8.02 -12.16 40.46
C TYR A 213 8.58 -10.90 39.80
N MET A 214 9.81 -10.49 40.14
CA MET A 214 10.50 -9.37 39.48
C MET A 214 10.81 -9.67 38.01
N HIS A 215 11.22 -10.89 37.70
CA HIS A 215 11.48 -11.28 36.31
C HIS A 215 10.19 -11.27 35.48
N GLU A 216 9.07 -11.71 36.06
CA GLU A 216 7.78 -11.69 35.38
C GLU A 216 7.22 -10.25 35.22
N SER A 217 7.50 -9.34 36.17
CA SER A 217 7.11 -7.93 36.00
C SER A 217 7.87 -7.26 34.87
N LEU A 218 9.19 -7.46 34.78
CA LEU A 218 10.01 -6.95 33.67
C LEU A 218 9.53 -7.49 32.32
N LYS A 219 9.19 -8.78 32.26
CA LYS A 219 8.63 -9.40 31.06
C LYS A 219 7.27 -8.80 30.67
N SER A 220 6.44 -8.48 31.65
CA SER A 220 5.17 -7.77 31.42
C SER A 220 5.39 -6.37 30.86
N SER A 221 6.37 -5.62 31.40
CA SER A 221 6.78 -4.30 30.91
C SER A 221 7.30 -4.37 29.47
N GLU A 222 8.13 -5.36 29.12
CA GLU A 222 8.61 -5.56 27.75
C GLU A 222 7.47 -5.82 26.77
N ARG A 223 6.49 -6.64 27.17
CA ARG A 223 5.27 -6.89 26.38
C ARG A 223 4.43 -5.63 26.22
N GLN A 224 4.25 -4.85 27.28
CA GLN A 224 3.54 -3.58 27.22
C GLN A 224 4.23 -2.61 26.26
N HIS A 225 5.56 -2.57 26.27
CA HIS A 225 6.32 -1.72 25.35
C HIS A 225 6.14 -2.11 23.88
N ALA A 226 6.16 -3.42 23.57
CA ALA A 226 5.90 -3.92 22.23
C ALA A 226 4.46 -3.62 21.75
N ILE A 227 3.47 -3.72 22.64
CA ILE A 227 2.07 -3.33 22.33
C ILE A 227 1.97 -1.84 22.03
N ASN A 228 2.59 -1.01 22.87
CA ASN A 228 2.61 0.44 22.70
C ASN A 228 3.24 0.84 21.36
N PHE A 229 4.30 0.14 20.95
CA PHE A 229 4.91 0.35 19.65
C PHE A 229 3.95 0.01 18.49
N GLY A 230 3.25 -1.12 18.56
CA GLY A 230 2.22 -1.50 17.58
C GLY A 230 1.06 -0.50 17.52
N LYS A 231 0.61 -0.01 18.68
CA LYS A 231 -0.40 1.06 18.78
C LYS A 231 0.04 2.32 18.03
N PHE A 232 1.25 2.79 18.33
CA PHE A 232 1.85 3.97 17.71
C PHE A 232 1.97 3.82 16.19
N TYR A 233 2.35 2.62 15.72
CA TYR A 233 2.47 2.35 14.29
C TYR A 233 1.11 2.40 13.59
N LEU A 234 0.07 1.79 14.17
CA LEU A 234 -1.30 1.83 13.63
C LEU A 234 -1.88 3.25 13.64
N GLU A 235 -1.58 4.05 14.66
CA GLU A 235 -2.01 5.45 14.74
C GLU A 235 -1.27 6.35 13.74
N SER A 236 0.02 6.08 13.49
CA SER A 236 0.85 6.85 12.56
C SER A 236 0.56 6.53 11.09
N TYR A 237 0.26 5.26 10.77
CA TYR A 237 0.19 4.78 9.38
C TYR A 237 -1.17 4.20 8.97
N GLY A 238 -2.17 4.15 9.86
CA GLY A 238 -3.34 3.25 9.78
C GLY A 238 -4.14 3.14 8.48
N VAL A 239 -4.10 4.10 7.55
CA VAL A 239 -4.84 4.04 6.26
C VAL A 239 -3.95 3.72 5.06
N ASP A 240 -2.63 3.89 5.18
CA ASP A 240 -1.64 3.63 4.13
C ASP A 240 -0.58 2.60 4.55
N ALA A 241 -0.78 1.94 5.70
CA ALA A 241 0.16 0.99 6.26
C ALA A 241 0.20 -0.29 5.42
N ASP A 242 1.38 -0.60 4.90
CA ASP A 242 1.64 -1.87 4.25
C ASP A 242 1.58 -3.01 5.28
N TRP A 243 0.80 -4.04 4.99
CA TRP A 243 0.57 -5.19 5.87
C TRP A 243 1.88 -5.90 6.25
N ALA A 244 2.88 -5.86 5.36
CA ALA A 244 4.21 -6.39 5.64
C ALA A 244 4.91 -5.68 6.81
N GLN A 245 4.80 -4.35 6.88
CA GLN A 245 5.43 -3.54 7.93
C GLN A 245 4.68 -3.68 9.26
N ILE A 246 3.35 -3.77 9.22
CA ILE A 246 2.53 -4.10 10.40
C ILE A 246 2.95 -5.47 10.95
N ARG A 247 3.07 -6.48 10.09
CA ARG A 247 3.47 -7.84 10.48
C ARG A 247 4.86 -7.85 11.11
N GLU A 248 5.84 -7.16 10.53
CA GLU A 248 7.19 -7.04 11.06
C GLU A 248 7.22 -6.39 12.46
N ALA A 249 6.44 -5.31 12.66
CA ALA A 249 6.32 -4.65 13.96
C ALA A 249 5.68 -5.54 15.03
N PHE A 250 4.75 -6.43 14.66
CA PHE A 250 4.07 -7.34 15.58
C PHE A 250 4.73 -8.72 15.71
N GLU A 251 5.65 -9.10 14.83
CA GLU A 251 6.35 -10.40 14.88
C GLU A 251 7.20 -10.56 16.15
N HIS A 252 7.77 -9.45 16.64
CA HIS A 252 8.57 -9.43 17.86
C HIS A 252 7.76 -9.22 19.16
N TRP A 253 6.44 -8.99 19.08
CA TRP A 253 5.62 -8.80 20.27
C TRP A 253 5.45 -10.09 21.10
N ASN A 254 5.38 -11.24 20.43
CA ASN A 254 5.24 -12.52 21.12
C ASN A 254 6.59 -13.03 21.64
N ILE A 255 7.19 -12.32 22.60
CA ILE A 255 8.37 -12.80 23.32
C ILE A 255 7.96 -14.02 24.15
N SER A 256 8.52 -15.15 23.74
CA SER A 256 8.17 -16.52 24.12
C SER A 256 7.93 -16.72 25.63
N SER A 257 6.93 -17.55 25.93
CA SER A 257 6.29 -17.75 27.23
C SER A 257 7.10 -18.60 28.22
N ASN A 258 8.42 -18.50 28.26
CA ASN A 258 9.18 -19.17 29.32
C ASN A 258 8.99 -18.37 30.62
N THR A 259 8.16 -18.89 31.52
CA THR A 259 7.81 -18.23 32.78
C THR A 259 8.94 -18.43 33.79
N ALA A 260 9.24 -17.41 34.60
CA ALA A 260 10.25 -17.51 35.68
C ALA A 260 10.00 -18.69 36.64
N PHE A 261 8.74 -19.12 36.75
CA PHE A 261 8.30 -20.23 37.61
C PHE A 261 8.57 -21.62 37.01
N CYS A 262 8.82 -21.73 35.70
CA CYS A 262 9.13 -23.00 35.04
C CYS A 262 10.62 -23.38 35.17
N ALA A 263 11.52 -22.41 35.34
CA ALA A 263 12.96 -22.66 35.49
C ALA A 263 13.34 -23.34 36.83
N ASN A 264 12.44 -23.32 37.82
CA ASN A 264 12.63 -24.00 39.11
C ASN A 264 12.19 -25.48 39.12
N SER A 265 11.92 -26.09 37.95
CA SER A 265 11.55 -27.50 37.85
C SER A 265 12.77 -28.41 38.16
N SER A 266 12.91 -28.82 39.42
CA SER A 266 13.63 -30.00 39.95
C SER A 266 15.08 -30.31 39.53
N ASN A 267 15.67 -29.58 38.58
CA ASN A 267 17.01 -29.80 38.03
C ASN A 267 18.01 -28.70 38.44
N SER A 268 17.57 -27.70 39.20
CA SER A 268 18.42 -26.63 39.73
C SER A 268 19.03 -26.96 41.11
N PHE A 269 19.27 -28.23 41.39
CA PHE A 269 20.09 -28.65 42.54
C PHE A 269 21.55 -28.55 42.11
N ASP A 270 22.17 -27.39 42.34
CA ASP A 270 23.54 -27.12 41.91
C ASP A 270 24.54 -28.01 42.68
N PRO A 271 25.28 -28.93 42.01
CA PRO A 271 26.25 -29.81 42.66
C PRO A 271 27.37 -29.03 43.38
N LYS A 272 27.58 -27.75 43.06
CA LYS A 272 28.52 -26.88 43.79
C LYS A 272 28.07 -26.58 45.22
N THR A 273 26.76 -26.54 45.48
CA THR A 273 26.24 -26.35 46.84
C THR A 273 26.46 -27.61 47.69
N LEU A 274 26.38 -28.78 47.06
CA LEU A 274 26.68 -30.08 47.68
C LEU A 274 28.20 -30.24 47.94
N GLU A 275 29.04 -29.84 46.98
CA GLU A 275 30.51 -29.79 47.15
C GLU A 275 30.92 -28.81 48.26
N SER A 276 30.28 -27.65 48.33
CA SER A 276 30.54 -26.67 49.39
C SER A 276 30.17 -27.25 50.77
N ALA A 277 29.02 -27.92 50.89
CA ALA A 277 28.63 -28.61 52.12
C ALA A 277 29.59 -29.76 52.47
N ALA A 278 30.01 -30.56 51.48
CA ALA A 278 30.97 -31.65 51.67
C ALA A 278 32.35 -31.14 52.10
N SER A 279 32.81 -30.02 51.53
CA SER A 279 34.08 -29.40 51.89
C SER A 279 34.09 -28.86 53.32
N LEU A 280 32.97 -28.31 53.80
CA LEU A 280 32.79 -27.87 55.17
C LEU A 280 32.80 -29.05 56.16
N ILE A 281 32.13 -30.15 55.82
CA ILE A 281 32.14 -31.38 56.63
C ILE A 281 33.55 -31.97 56.71
N GLN A 282 34.28 -32.00 55.59
CA GLN A 282 35.68 -32.47 55.57
C GLN A 282 36.64 -31.54 56.33
N ALA A 283 36.40 -30.22 56.30
CA ALA A 283 37.19 -29.27 57.07
C ALA A 283 36.97 -29.46 58.58
N VAL A 284 35.72 -29.63 59.01
CA VAL A 284 35.37 -29.91 60.41
C VAL A 284 35.90 -31.26 60.87
N SER A 285 35.84 -32.31 60.04
CA SER A 285 36.36 -33.63 60.39
C SER A 285 37.89 -33.64 60.53
N LYS A 286 38.61 -32.88 59.68
CA LYS A 286 40.07 -32.72 59.78
C LYS A 286 40.48 -31.94 61.02
N LEU A 287 39.71 -30.95 61.43
CA LEU A 287 39.94 -30.21 62.68
C LEU A 287 39.73 -31.10 63.91
N SER A 288 38.67 -31.90 63.94
CA SER A 288 38.38 -32.84 65.04
C SER A 288 39.43 -33.96 65.19
N LEU A 289 40.05 -34.40 64.10
CA LEU A 289 41.10 -35.43 64.13
C LEU A 289 42.46 -34.91 64.60
N ASN A 290 42.69 -33.59 64.57
CA ASN A 290 43.98 -33.01 64.92
C ASN A 290 44.12 -32.70 66.42
N GLU A 291 43.04 -32.76 67.19
CA GLU A 291 43.03 -32.49 68.64
C GLU A 291 43.36 -33.74 69.49
N ASN A 292 43.30 -34.95 68.91
CA ASN A 292 43.58 -36.23 69.59
C ASN A 292 45.02 -36.74 69.42
N LYS A 293 46.02 -35.85 69.46
CA LYS A 293 47.43 -36.24 69.52
C LYS A 293 47.95 -36.06 70.95
N PRO A 294 48.05 -37.12 71.78
CA PRO A 294 48.64 -36.99 73.11
C PRO A 294 50.11 -36.54 72.95
N THR A 295 50.47 -35.50 73.68
CA THR A 295 51.86 -35.12 73.96
C THR A 295 52.51 -36.24 74.76
N ASP A 296 53.17 -37.16 74.06
CA ASP A 296 54.14 -38.07 74.64
C ASP A 296 55.50 -37.33 74.71
N SER A 297 55.84 -36.83 75.89
CA SER A 297 57.20 -36.42 76.23
C SER A 297 57.67 -37.21 77.44
N GLY A 298 58.02 -38.48 77.21
CA GLY A 298 58.91 -39.25 78.07
C GLY A 298 60.35 -39.16 77.57
N LYS A 299 61.14 -38.25 78.17
CA LYS A 299 62.51 -38.46 78.67
C LYS A 299 63.07 -37.16 79.24
#